data_AF-A0A9E5SIL0-F1
#
_entry.id   AF-A0A9E5SIL0-F1
#
_cell.length_a   1.000
_cell.length_b   1.000
_cell.length_c   1.000
_cell.angle_alpha   90.00
_cell.angle_beta   90.00
_cell.angle_gamma   90.00
#
_symmetry.space_group_name_H-M   'P 1'
#
loop_
_entity.id
_entity.type
_entity.pdbx_description
1 polymer ?
#
loop_
_entity_poly.entity_id
_entity_poly.type
_entity_poly.pdbx_seq_one_letter_code
_entity_poly.pdbx_strand_id
1 'polypeptide(L)'
;MSEYLFNARDVAAYFKWAGIPSHEEMKYLSFLFDNRSLILARPLTIDEQSFFHAVYREMYHLWSVGYIDEFSDYTLIATPGSLPIFCGTGFIALESYMKIIALHLICSSHLPYVRVNFVGLPLLLGISADYHDFEISLEASFRALRLAAYDIFNKDYDISKGIPNEVLCISLDAALKKELFGSNGVRQMHRDDTREKLEALKKSSMNDKLAREKSERKKKTAQAKKASPKRPRAGSSQNKPIIMNED
;
A
#
# COMPACT_ATOMS: atom_id res chain seq x y z
N MET A 1 -16.82 -2.51 -27.22
CA MET A 1 -16.19 -1.35 -26.56
C MET A 1 -14.81 -1.78 -26.08
N SER A 2 -13.78 -0.99 -26.34
CA SER A 2 -12.42 -1.25 -25.85
C SER A 2 -12.30 -0.90 -24.36
N GLU A 3 -11.45 -1.63 -23.65
CA GLU A 3 -11.08 -1.35 -22.25
C GLU A 3 -10.46 0.06 -22.14
N TYR A 4 -10.76 0.77 -21.05
CA TYR A 4 -10.18 2.09 -20.81
C TYR A 4 -8.75 1.95 -20.31
N LEU A 5 -7.86 2.78 -20.87
CA LEU A 5 -6.47 2.87 -20.46
C LEU A 5 -6.21 4.25 -19.83
N PHE A 6 -5.56 4.25 -18.68
CA PHE A 6 -5.31 5.43 -17.87
C PHE A 6 -4.26 6.35 -18.50
N ASN A 7 -4.52 7.64 -18.46
CA ASN A 7 -3.58 8.67 -18.86
C ASN A 7 -2.78 9.20 -17.64
N ALA A 8 -1.81 10.08 -17.89
CA ALA A 8 -0.95 10.61 -16.84
C ALA A 8 -1.70 11.45 -15.79
N ARG A 9 -2.79 12.11 -16.21
CA ARG A 9 -3.63 12.93 -15.35
C ARG A 9 -4.49 12.09 -14.42
N ASP A 10 -5.00 10.96 -14.90
CA ASP A 10 -5.71 9.99 -14.05
C ASP A 10 -4.79 9.48 -12.91
N VAL A 11 -3.55 9.11 -13.25
CA VAL A 11 -2.54 8.66 -12.27
C VAL A 11 -2.17 9.78 -11.29
N ALA A 12 -1.95 10.99 -11.79
CA ALA A 12 -1.65 12.16 -10.97
C ALA A 12 -2.78 12.48 -9.98
N ALA A 13 -4.03 12.41 -10.44
CA ALA A 13 -5.21 12.61 -9.60
C ALA A 13 -5.33 11.53 -8.53
N TYR A 14 -5.02 10.27 -8.87
CA TYR A 14 -4.97 9.19 -7.89
C TYR A 14 -3.89 9.43 -6.80
N PHE A 15 -2.69 9.90 -7.17
CA PHE A 15 -1.63 10.14 -6.17
C PHE A 15 -2.01 11.22 -5.17
N LYS A 16 -2.64 12.30 -5.65
CA LYS A 16 -3.21 13.35 -4.81
C LYS A 16 -4.34 12.82 -3.92
N TRP A 17 -5.30 12.12 -4.53
CA TRP A 17 -6.47 11.56 -3.83
C TRP A 17 -6.09 10.56 -2.73
N ALA A 18 -5.15 9.65 -3.01
CA ALA A 18 -4.71 8.65 -2.05
C ALA A 18 -3.68 9.17 -1.04
N GLY A 19 -3.25 10.43 -1.16
CA GLY A 19 -2.21 11.01 -0.30
C GLY A 19 -0.89 10.25 -0.37
N ILE A 20 -0.52 9.75 -1.56
CA ILE A 20 0.71 8.96 -1.72
C ILE A 20 1.92 9.83 -1.36
N PRO A 21 2.75 9.44 -0.40
CA PRO A 21 3.89 10.24 -0.01
C PRO A 21 4.98 10.17 -1.09
N SER A 22 5.74 11.25 -1.28
CA SER A 22 6.69 11.38 -2.39
C SER A 22 7.78 10.30 -2.45
N HIS A 23 8.10 9.67 -1.32
CA HIS A 23 9.06 8.56 -1.29
C HIS A 23 8.47 7.23 -1.80
N GLU A 24 7.15 7.09 -1.88
CA GLU A 24 6.45 5.92 -2.42
C GLU A 24 5.94 6.13 -3.86
N GLU A 25 5.75 7.38 -4.32
CA GLU A 25 5.26 7.70 -5.67
C GLU A 25 6.01 6.93 -6.76
N MET A 26 7.34 6.90 -6.69
CA MET A 26 8.18 6.20 -7.66
C MET A 26 7.88 4.69 -7.72
N LYS A 27 7.55 4.07 -6.59
CA LYS A 27 7.21 2.65 -6.51
C LYS A 27 5.92 2.34 -7.27
N TYR A 28 4.91 3.20 -7.14
CA TYR A 28 3.65 3.07 -7.86
C TYR A 28 3.83 3.36 -9.35
N LEU A 29 4.61 4.38 -9.71
CA LEU A 29 4.90 4.71 -11.11
C LEU A 29 5.61 3.57 -11.84
N SER A 30 6.66 2.99 -11.25
CA SER A 30 7.33 1.82 -11.84
C SER A 30 6.39 0.64 -11.98
N PHE A 31 5.56 0.34 -10.98
CA PHE A 31 4.56 -0.72 -11.07
C PHE A 31 3.56 -0.50 -12.23
N LEU A 32 3.05 0.72 -12.37
CA LEU A 32 2.12 1.07 -13.45
C LEU A 32 2.80 0.96 -14.82
N PHE A 33 4.06 1.38 -14.93
CA PHE A 33 4.83 1.28 -16.17
C PHE A 33 5.20 -0.16 -16.54
N ASP A 34 5.52 -1.01 -15.56
CA ASP A 34 5.77 -2.44 -15.78
C ASP A 34 4.55 -3.16 -16.36
N ASN A 35 3.35 -2.73 -15.96
CA ASN A 35 2.07 -3.26 -16.45
C ASN A 35 1.42 -2.38 -17.53
N ARG A 36 2.19 -1.48 -18.16
CA ARG A 36 1.69 -0.44 -19.08
C ARG A 36 0.82 -0.94 -20.23
N SER A 37 1.08 -2.14 -20.75
CA SER A 37 0.28 -2.70 -21.86
C SER A 37 -1.16 -3.00 -21.48
N LEU A 38 -1.44 -3.18 -20.19
CA LEU A 38 -2.76 -3.49 -19.65
C LEU A 38 -3.47 -2.25 -19.09
N ILE A 39 -2.70 -1.25 -18.65
CA ILE A 39 -3.22 -0.16 -17.82
C ILE A 39 -3.10 1.20 -18.50
N LEU A 40 -2.02 1.49 -19.22
CA LEU A 40 -1.68 2.87 -19.62
C LEU A 40 -2.00 3.16 -21.08
N ALA A 41 -2.54 4.35 -21.33
CA ALA A 41 -2.84 4.82 -22.68
C ALA A 41 -1.55 5.16 -23.46
N ARG A 42 -1.53 4.91 -24.76
CA ARG A 42 -0.45 5.41 -25.63
C ARG A 42 -0.57 6.94 -25.72
N PRO A 43 0.54 7.71 -25.70
CA PRO A 43 1.95 7.30 -25.87
C PRO A 43 2.72 6.99 -24.57
N LEU A 44 2.07 6.97 -23.40
CA LEU A 44 2.74 6.82 -22.10
C LEU A 44 3.47 5.47 -21.95
N THR A 45 3.22 4.52 -22.84
CA THR A 45 3.82 3.20 -22.82
C THR A 45 5.23 3.13 -23.43
N ILE A 46 5.72 4.23 -24.03
CA ILE A 46 6.94 4.24 -24.85
C ILE A 46 8.20 4.37 -23.98
N ASP A 47 8.23 5.38 -23.11
CA ASP A 47 9.40 5.74 -22.32
C ASP A 47 9.01 6.02 -20.87
N GLU A 48 9.74 5.41 -19.93
CA GLU A 48 9.44 5.46 -18.50
C GLU A 48 9.64 6.87 -17.93
N GLN A 49 10.75 7.52 -18.29
CA GLN A 49 11.06 8.87 -17.81
C GLN A 49 10.03 9.89 -18.31
N SER A 50 9.63 9.77 -19.57
CA SER A 50 8.56 10.57 -20.16
C SER A 50 7.21 10.37 -19.45
N PHE A 51 6.88 9.12 -19.10
CA PHE A 51 5.68 8.83 -18.29
C PHE A 51 5.76 9.50 -16.91
N PHE A 52 6.87 9.36 -16.19
CA PHE A 52 7.04 9.94 -14.86
C PHE A 52 6.93 11.47 -14.92
N HIS A 53 7.64 12.09 -15.88
CA HIS A 53 7.60 13.53 -16.08
C HIS A 53 6.19 14.02 -16.41
N ALA A 54 5.44 13.29 -17.25
CA ALA A 54 4.05 13.61 -17.55
C ALA A 54 3.17 13.56 -16.30
N VAL A 55 3.30 12.52 -15.45
CA VAL A 55 2.51 12.43 -14.22
C VAL A 55 2.82 13.59 -13.27
N TYR A 56 4.10 13.90 -13.02
CA TYR A 56 4.46 15.02 -12.15
C TYR A 56 3.99 16.38 -12.69
N ARG A 57 4.04 16.59 -14.01
CA ARG A 57 3.49 17.78 -14.64
C ARG A 57 1.99 17.90 -14.39
N GLU A 58 1.23 16.82 -14.56
CA GLU A 58 -0.21 16.81 -14.29
C GLU A 58 -0.51 16.96 -12.78
N MET A 59 0.32 16.41 -11.88
CA MET A 59 0.16 16.63 -10.43
C MET A 59 0.30 18.10 -10.05
N TYR A 60 1.27 18.80 -10.65
CA TYR A 60 1.42 20.24 -10.47
C TYR A 60 0.22 21.01 -11.04
N HIS A 61 -0.25 20.65 -12.23
CA HIS A 61 -1.44 21.23 -12.83
C HIS A 61 -2.66 21.05 -11.92
N LEU A 62 -2.93 19.83 -11.45
CA LEU A 62 -4.06 19.53 -10.55
C LEU A 62 -4.00 20.35 -9.27
N TRP A 63 -2.82 20.46 -8.66
CA TRP A 63 -2.63 21.33 -7.50
C TRP A 63 -2.95 22.79 -7.82
N SER A 64 -2.53 23.30 -8.97
CA SER A 64 -2.77 24.69 -9.37
C SER A 64 -4.26 25.02 -9.60
N VAL A 65 -5.07 24.02 -9.96
CA VAL A 65 -6.53 24.17 -10.12
C VAL A 65 -7.31 23.81 -8.84
N GLY A 66 -6.62 23.54 -7.73
CA GLY A 66 -7.24 23.28 -6.43
C GLY A 66 -7.63 21.83 -6.16
N TYR A 67 -7.16 20.86 -6.97
CA TYR A 67 -7.31 19.44 -6.67
C TYR A 67 -6.13 18.96 -5.80
N ILE A 68 -6.38 18.81 -4.51
CA ILE A 68 -5.35 18.65 -3.48
C ILE A 68 -5.37 17.22 -2.90
N ASP A 69 -6.55 16.69 -2.62
CA ASP A 69 -6.77 15.51 -1.77
C ASP A 69 -8.11 14.80 -2.10
N GLU A 70 -8.53 13.86 -1.25
CA GLU A 70 -9.75 13.07 -1.41
C GLU A 70 -11.06 13.85 -1.31
N PHE A 71 -11.03 15.06 -0.74
CA PHE A 71 -12.21 15.92 -0.58
C PHE A 71 -12.36 16.92 -1.73
N SER A 72 -11.41 16.91 -2.66
CA SER A 72 -11.39 17.78 -3.81
C SER A 72 -12.49 17.39 -4.81
N ASP A 73 -13.01 18.38 -5.54
CA ASP A 73 -14.03 18.15 -6.56
C ASP A 73 -13.48 17.31 -7.72
N TYR A 74 -14.08 16.16 -7.98
CA TYR A 74 -13.71 15.23 -9.05
C TYR A 74 -13.86 15.82 -10.46
N THR A 75 -14.65 16.88 -10.63
CA THR A 75 -14.75 17.59 -11.91
C THR A 75 -13.43 18.27 -12.30
N LEU A 76 -12.60 18.66 -11.32
CA LEU A 76 -11.30 19.32 -11.53
C LEU A 76 -10.24 18.40 -12.14
N ILE A 77 -10.43 17.09 -12.02
CA ILE A 77 -9.55 16.09 -12.64
C ILE A 77 -9.62 16.21 -14.15
N ALA A 78 -10.81 16.47 -14.70
CA ALA A 78 -11.00 16.59 -16.13
C ALA A 78 -10.59 17.98 -16.62
N THR A 79 -10.04 18.06 -17.84
CA THR A 79 -9.72 19.37 -18.43
C THR A 79 -11.02 20.12 -18.74
N PRO A 80 -11.11 21.44 -18.53
CA PRO A 80 -12.29 22.22 -18.92
C PRO A 80 -12.69 21.96 -20.37
N GLY A 81 -13.97 21.66 -20.60
CA GLY A 81 -14.52 21.33 -21.92
C GLY A 81 -14.27 19.90 -22.40
N SER A 82 -13.63 19.04 -21.60
CA SER A 82 -13.55 17.62 -21.90
C SER A 82 -14.92 16.95 -21.81
N LEU A 83 -15.13 15.96 -22.68
CA LEU A 83 -16.30 15.10 -22.64
C LEU A 83 -15.92 13.80 -21.92
N PRO A 84 -16.87 13.18 -21.18
CA PRO A 84 -16.70 11.83 -20.68
C PRO A 84 -16.35 10.86 -21.81
N ILE A 85 -15.49 9.89 -21.50
CA ILE A 85 -14.96 8.92 -22.47
C ILE A 85 -15.90 7.73 -22.60
N PHE A 86 -16.47 7.27 -21.49
CA PHE A 86 -17.39 6.12 -21.48
C PHE A 86 -18.67 6.36 -20.67
N CYS A 87 -18.73 7.39 -19.82
CA CYS A 87 -19.98 7.82 -19.21
C CYS A 87 -20.80 8.70 -20.17
N GLY A 88 -22.09 8.87 -19.89
CA GLY A 88 -22.93 9.83 -20.61
C GLY A 88 -22.53 11.29 -20.35
N THR A 89 -22.99 12.21 -21.20
CA THR A 89 -22.86 13.66 -20.96
C THR A 89 -23.41 14.05 -19.60
N GLY A 90 -22.67 14.84 -18.84
CA GLY A 90 -23.04 15.24 -17.47
C GLY A 90 -22.49 14.34 -16.36
N PHE A 91 -21.85 13.22 -16.69
CA PHE A 91 -21.31 12.25 -15.73
C PHE A 91 -19.77 12.26 -15.65
N ILE A 92 -19.15 13.41 -15.89
CA ILE A 92 -17.68 13.52 -15.87
C ILE A 92 -17.10 13.31 -14.47
N ALA A 93 -17.80 13.78 -13.42
CA ALA A 93 -17.42 13.56 -12.04
C ALA A 93 -17.47 12.06 -11.68
N LEU A 94 -18.51 11.34 -12.14
CA LEU A 94 -18.62 9.89 -11.97
C LEU A 94 -17.48 9.17 -12.68
N GLU A 95 -17.19 9.53 -13.92
CA GLU A 95 -16.09 8.93 -14.67
C GLU A 95 -14.75 9.11 -13.94
N SER A 96 -14.45 10.35 -13.52
CA SER A 96 -13.25 10.64 -12.75
C SER A 96 -13.20 9.84 -11.45
N TYR A 97 -14.30 9.82 -10.68
CA TYR A 97 -14.39 9.05 -9.44
C TYR A 97 -14.13 7.56 -9.66
N MET A 98 -14.79 6.94 -10.65
CA MET A 98 -14.64 5.51 -10.93
C MET A 98 -13.22 5.16 -11.41
N LYS A 99 -12.58 6.04 -12.19
CA LYS A 99 -11.15 5.89 -12.56
C LYS A 99 -10.24 5.88 -11.34
N ILE A 100 -10.49 6.76 -10.36
CA ILE A 100 -9.73 6.81 -9.10
C ILE A 100 -9.93 5.52 -8.30
N ILE A 101 -11.17 5.02 -8.17
CA ILE A 101 -11.45 3.74 -7.50
C ILE A 101 -10.73 2.58 -8.19
N ALA A 102 -10.75 2.52 -9.52
CA ALA A 102 -10.06 1.49 -10.27
C ALA A 102 -8.53 1.56 -10.09
N LEU A 103 -7.93 2.75 -10.16
CA LEU A 103 -6.50 2.95 -9.88
C LEU A 103 -6.13 2.58 -8.44
N HIS A 104 -7.01 2.88 -7.48
CA HIS A 104 -6.81 2.48 -6.09
C HIS A 104 -6.75 0.96 -5.92
N LEU A 105 -7.67 0.23 -6.56
CA LEU A 105 -7.68 -1.24 -6.56
C LEU A 105 -6.46 -1.82 -7.29
N ILE A 106 -5.99 -1.19 -8.38
CA ILE A 106 -4.80 -1.59 -9.12
C ILE A 106 -3.53 -1.39 -8.28
N CYS A 107 -3.40 -0.24 -7.63
CA CYS A 107 -2.22 0.11 -6.85
C CYS A 107 -2.20 -0.57 -5.47
N SER A 108 -3.37 -0.95 -4.94
CA SER A 108 -3.51 -1.57 -3.62
C SER A 108 -3.67 -3.08 -3.74
N SER A 109 -2.58 -3.78 -4.07
CA SER A 109 -2.56 -5.25 -4.25
C SER A 109 -3.14 -6.08 -3.08
N HIS A 110 -3.19 -5.53 -1.87
CA HIS A 110 -3.71 -6.21 -0.68
C HIS A 110 -5.20 -5.96 -0.45
N LEU A 111 -5.80 -5.01 -1.16
CA LEU A 111 -7.18 -4.62 -0.98
C LEU A 111 -8.07 -5.47 -1.90
N PRO A 112 -8.92 -6.35 -1.35
CA PRO A 112 -9.74 -7.24 -2.18
C PRO A 112 -10.87 -6.49 -2.90
N TYR A 113 -11.38 -5.42 -2.27
CA TYR A 113 -12.49 -4.59 -2.75
C TYR A 113 -12.55 -3.23 -2.02
N VAL A 114 -13.26 -2.28 -2.61
CA VAL A 114 -13.68 -1.00 -1.98
C VAL A 114 -15.19 -1.04 -1.76
N ARG A 115 -15.67 -0.50 -0.64
CA ARG A 115 -17.11 -0.39 -0.36
C ARG A 115 -17.66 0.93 -0.86
N VAL A 116 -18.70 0.89 -1.68
CA VAL A 116 -19.33 2.09 -2.23
C VAL A 116 -20.84 2.01 -2.06
N ASN A 117 -21.43 3.11 -1.60
CA ASN A 117 -22.88 3.32 -1.61
C ASN A 117 -23.25 4.14 -2.85
N PHE A 118 -23.84 3.49 -3.84
CA PHE A 118 -24.20 4.14 -5.10
C PHE A 118 -25.46 5.00 -5.02
N VAL A 119 -26.35 4.77 -4.04
CA VAL A 119 -27.58 5.57 -3.87
C VAL A 119 -27.26 7.02 -3.53
N GLY A 120 -26.28 7.26 -2.66
CA GLY A 120 -25.85 8.60 -2.27
C GLY A 120 -24.77 9.21 -3.17
N LEU A 121 -24.20 8.42 -4.08
CA LEU A 121 -23.05 8.85 -4.88
C LEU A 121 -23.35 10.03 -5.82
N PRO A 122 -24.51 10.12 -6.51
CA PRO A 122 -24.81 11.28 -7.35
C PRO A 122 -24.75 12.60 -6.58
N LEU A 123 -25.29 12.63 -5.37
CA LEU A 123 -25.26 13.83 -4.52
C LEU A 123 -23.83 14.20 -4.11
N LEU A 124 -23.02 13.20 -3.72
CA LEU A 124 -21.62 13.42 -3.34
C LEU A 124 -20.80 14.00 -4.50
N LEU A 125 -21.10 13.57 -5.73
CA LEU A 125 -20.41 14.00 -6.93
C LEU A 125 -21.03 15.23 -7.61
N GLY A 126 -22.08 15.82 -7.02
CA GLY A 126 -22.77 16.98 -7.58
C GLY A 126 -23.48 16.70 -8.92
N ILE A 127 -23.88 15.45 -9.17
CA ILE A 127 -24.54 15.03 -10.40
C ILE A 127 -26.03 15.36 -10.31
N SER A 128 -26.51 16.20 -11.23
CA SER A 128 -27.91 16.63 -11.32
C SER A 128 -28.71 15.94 -12.44
N ALA A 129 -28.09 14.98 -13.13
CA ALA A 129 -28.71 14.25 -14.23
C ALA A 129 -29.68 13.15 -13.74
N ASP A 130 -30.47 12.59 -14.65
CA ASP A 130 -31.46 11.58 -14.33
C ASP A 130 -30.83 10.28 -13.80
N TYR A 131 -31.52 9.66 -12.85
CA TYR A 131 -31.02 8.44 -12.18
C TYR A 131 -30.89 7.26 -13.16
N HIS A 132 -31.73 7.19 -14.18
CA HIS A 132 -31.62 6.17 -15.22
C HIS A 132 -30.32 6.31 -16.02
N ASP A 133 -29.95 7.54 -16.40
CA ASP A 133 -28.68 7.81 -17.09
C ASP A 133 -27.47 7.56 -16.20
N PHE A 134 -27.63 7.74 -14.89
CA PHE A 134 -26.64 7.37 -13.89
C PHE A 134 -26.38 5.86 -13.88
N GLU A 135 -27.43 5.04 -13.86
CA GLU A 135 -27.31 3.56 -13.92
C GLU A 135 -26.61 3.11 -15.21
N ILE A 136 -26.98 3.68 -16.36
CA ILE A 136 -26.32 3.39 -17.65
C ILE A 136 -24.84 3.78 -17.61
N SER A 137 -24.53 4.98 -17.11
CA SER A 137 -23.14 5.45 -16.99
C SER A 137 -22.31 4.63 -15.99
N LEU A 138 -22.95 4.13 -14.94
CA LEU A 138 -22.32 3.25 -13.97
C LEU A 138 -21.99 1.89 -14.59
N GLU A 139 -22.94 1.27 -15.31
CA GLU A 139 -22.69 0.03 -16.05
C GLU A 139 -21.54 0.20 -17.06
N ALA A 140 -21.53 1.31 -17.81
CA ALA A 140 -20.47 1.64 -18.75
C ALA A 140 -19.11 1.78 -18.05
N SER A 141 -19.08 2.40 -16.86
CA SER A 141 -17.87 2.51 -16.03
C SER A 141 -17.35 1.15 -15.60
N PHE A 142 -18.22 0.26 -15.12
CA PHE A 142 -17.81 -1.09 -14.71
C PHE A 142 -17.21 -1.88 -15.86
N ARG A 143 -17.83 -1.80 -17.04
CA ARG A 143 -17.33 -2.46 -18.25
C ARG A 143 -16.00 -1.86 -18.71
N ALA A 144 -15.91 -0.53 -18.80
CA ALA A 144 -14.72 0.16 -19.31
C ALA A 144 -13.49 -0.04 -18.41
N LEU A 145 -13.70 -0.03 -17.09
CA LEU A 145 -12.64 -0.13 -16.09
C LEU A 145 -12.42 -1.55 -15.58
N ARG A 146 -13.10 -2.56 -16.17
CA ARG A 146 -12.96 -3.98 -15.82
C ARG A 146 -13.19 -4.25 -14.33
N LEU A 147 -14.32 -3.74 -13.84
CA LEU A 147 -14.74 -3.87 -12.45
C LEU A 147 -15.81 -4.95 -12.30
N ALA A 148 -15.87 -5.53 -11.11
CA ALA A 148 -16.87 -6.46 -10.65
C ALA A 148 -17.47 -5.97 -9.33
N ALA A 149 -18.77 -6.17 -9.13
CA ALA A 149 -19.47 -5.84 -7.89
C ALA A 149 -19.89 -7.11 -7.16
N TYR A 150 -19.84 -7.04 -5.84
CA TYR A 150 -20.32 -8.07 -4.94
C TYR A 150 -21.18 -7.43 -3.85
N ASP A 151 -22.14 -8.18 -3.32
CA ASP A 151 -22.81 -7.79 -2.09
C ASP A 151 -21.89 -7.98 -0.87
N ILE A 152 -22.39 -7.60 0.31
CA ILE A 152 -21.66 -7.77 1.58
C ILE A 152 -21.42 -9.25 1.97
N PHE A 153 -22.13 -10.19 1.34
CA PHE A 153 -22.00 -11.63 1.52
C PHE A 153 -21.10 -12.28 0.47
N ASN A 154 -20.38 -11.46 -0.33
CA ASN A 154 -19.48 -11.91 -1.38
C ASN A 154 -20.18 -12.68 -2.51
N LYS A 155 -21.45 -12.37 -2.77
CA LYS A 155 -22.18 -12.86 -3.93
C LYS A 155 -22.08 -11.86 -5.07
N ASP A 156 -21.83 -12.36 -6.27
CA ASP A 156 -21.75 -11.54 -7.49
C ASP A 156 -23.03 -10.71 -7.67
N TYR A 157 -22.84 -9.42 -7.88
CA TYR A 157 -23.90 -8.48 -8.17
C TYR A 157 -23.74 -7.95 -9.61
N ASP A 158 -24.83 -8.03 -10.36
CA ASP A 158 -24.90 -7.55 -11.73
C ASP A 158 -25.44 -6.11 -11.74
N ILE A 159 -24.55 -5.15 -12.03
CA ILE A 159 -24.85 -3.71 -12.04
C ILE A 159 -25.93 -3.35 -13.08
N SER A 160 -26.12 -4.16 -14.14
CA SER A 160 -27.16 -3.90 -15.14
C SER A 160 -28.59 -4.09 -14.61
N LYS A 161 -28.75 -4.70 -13.42
CA LYS A 161 -30.05 -4.89 -12.77
C LYS A 161 -30.53 -3.67 -11.98
N GLY A 162 -29.78 -2.57 -12.04
CA GLY A 162 -30.01 -1.34 -11.30
C GLY A 162 -29.17 -1.25 -10.03
N ILE A 163 -29.30 -0.14 -9.31
CA ILE A 163 -28.53 0.10 -8.09
C ILE A 163 -29.31 -0.40 -6.86
N PRO A 164 -28.74 -1.30 -6.05
CA PRO A 164 -29.39 -1.77 -4.83
C PRO A 164 -29.32 -0.69 -3.75
N ASN A 165 -30.29 -0.70 -2.83
CA ASN A 165 -30.29 0.17 -1.65
C ASN A 165 -29.35 -0.36 -0.54
N GLU A 166 -28.18 -0.85 -0.94
CA GLU A 166 -27.18 -1.47 -0.08
C GLU A 166 -25.78 -1.08 -0.56
N VAL A 167 -24.80 -1.23 0.33
CA VAL A 167 -23.39 -1.00 0.01
C VAL A 167 -22.87 -2.16 -0.83
N LEU A 168 -22.28 -1.86 -1.99
CA LEU A 168 -21.62 -2.84 -2.83
C LEU A 168 -20.11 -2.84 -2.60
N CYS A 169 -19.51 -4.03 -2.68
CA CYS A 169 -18.08 -4.23 -2.70
C CYS A 169 -17.61 -4.24 -4.16
N ILE A 170 -16.85 -3.23 -4.58
CA ILE A 170 -16.28 -3.11 -5.92
C ILE A 170 -14.88 -3.68 -5.93
N SER A 171 -14.55 -4.50 -6.92
CA SER A 171 -13.19 -4.95 -7.14
C SER A 171 -12.84 -5.02 -8.63
N LEU A 172 -11.57 -5.21 -8.96
CA LEU A 172 -11.18 -5.57 -10.33
C LEU A 172 -11.75 -6.94 -10.72
N ASP A 173 -12.10 -7.12 -11.99
CA ASP A 173 -12.56 -8.41 -12.49
C ASP A 173 -11.47 -9.50 -12.32
N ALA A 174 -11.90 -10.77 -12.31
CA ALA A 174 -11.01 -11.88 -12.04
C ALA A 174 -9.90 -12.04 -13.10
N ALA A 175 -10.16 -11.65 -14.34
CA ALA A 175 -9.20 -11.76 -15.44
C ALA A 175 -8.07 -10.74 -15.28
N LEU A 176 -8.42 -9.47 -15.04
CA LEU A 176 -7.46 -8.38 -14.82
C LEU A 176 -6.66 -8.63 -13.54
N LYS A 177 -7.31 -9.06 -12.46
CA LYS A 177 -6.59 -9.44 -11.22
C LYS A 177 -5.54 -10.52 -11.48
N LYS A 178 -5.90 -11.54 -12.27
CA LYS A 178 -4.98 -12.65 -12.60
C LYS A 178 -3.83 -12.17 -13.49
N GLU A 179 -4.08 -11.28 -14.45
CA GLU A 179 -3.05 -10.70 -15.31
C GLU A 179 -2.08 -9.80 -14.53
N LEU A 180 -2.61 -8.96 -13.63
CA LEU A 180 -1.81 -8.03 -12.83
C LEU A 180 -1.05 -8.71 -11.69
N PHE A 181 -1.70 -9.63 -10.96
CA PHE A 181 -1.18 -10.16 -9.70
C PHE A 181 -0.87 -11.67 -9.73
N GLY A 182 -1.17 -12.38 -10.82
CA GLY A 182 -1.01 -13.82 -10.93
C GLY A 182 -2.07 -14.62 -10.15
N SER A 183 -1.95 -15.95 -10.18
CA SER A 183 -2.91 -16.88 -9.55
C SER A 183 -2.99 -16.78 -8.02
N ASN A 184 -1.99 -16.18 -7.37
CA ASN A 184 -1.92 -16.04 -5.92
C ASN A 184 -2.40 -14.66 -5.44
N GLY A 185 -2.89 -13.79 -6.34
CA GLY A 185 -3.46 -12.48 -6.00
C GLY A 185 -2.48 -11.46 -5.41
N VAL A 186 -1.20 -11.80 -5.33
CA VAL A 186 -0.15 -10.96 -4.75
C VAL A 186 1.08 -11.07 -5.65
N ARG A 187 1.14 -10.31 -6.75
CA ARG A 187 2.47 -9.90 -7.22
C ARG A 187 3.02 -8.99 -6.14
N GLN A 188 4.06 -9.48 -5.47
CA GLN A 188 4.78 -8.77 -4.43
C GLN A 188 5.17 -7.38 -4.97
N MET A 189 4.44 -6.32 -4.59
CA MET A 189 5.03 -4.99 -4.53
C MET A 189 6.09 -5.03 -3.41
N HIS A 190 7.27 -5.58 -3.72
CA HIS A 190 8.46 -5.60 -2.87
C HIS A 190 8.27 -6.15 -1.45
N ARG A 191 7.71 -7.36 -1.34
CA ARG A 191 7.76 -8.11 -0.07
C ARG A 191 9.20 -8.52 0.29
N ASP A 192 10.11 -8.56 -0.68
CA ASP A 192 11.48 -9.01 -0.44
C ASP A 192 12.33 -7.94 0.27
N ASP A 193 12.29 -6.68 -0.17
CA ASP A 193 13.02 -5.58 0.49
C ASP A 193 12.58 -5.33 1.94
N THR A 194 11.26 -5.41 2.19
CA THR A 194 10.71 -5.20 3.54
C THR A 194 10.93 -6.41 4.43
N ARG A 195 10.78 -7.64 3.93
CA ARG A 195 11.08 -8.86 4.69
C ARG A 195 12.56 -8.95 5.02
N GLU A 196 13.45 -8.67 4.07
CA GLU A 196 14.89 -8.68 4.30
C GLU A 196 15.32 -7.59 5.28
N LYS A 197 14.79 -6.37 5.18
CA LYS A 197 15.03 -5.31 6.18
C LYS A 197 14.53 -5.71 7.56
N LEU A 198 13.36 -6.36 7.66
CA LEU A 198 12.77 -6.76 8.93
C LEU A 198 13.51 -7.97 9.54
N GLU A 199 14.01 -8.89 8.71
CA GLU A 199 14.92 -9.97 9.13
C GLU A 199 16.28 -9.44 9.57
N ALA A 200 16.84 -8.45 8.86
CA ALA A 200 18.08 -7.78 9.24
C ALA A 200 17.92 -7.04 10.58
N LEU A 201 16.80 -6.34 10.79
CA LEU A 201 16.48 -5.68 12.06
C LEU A 201 16.28 -6.69 13.20
N LYS A 202 15.61 -7.82 12.94
CA LYS A 202 15.47 -8.92 13.92
C LYS A 202 16.83 -9.51 14.29
N LYS A 203 17.71 -9.75 13.32
CA LYS A 203 19.09 -10.24 13.56
C LYS A 203 19.92 -9.23 14.34
N SER A 204 19.84 -7.94 14.00
CA SER A 204 20.55 -6.87 14.73
C SER A 204 20.08 -6.78 16.18
N SER A 205 18.76 -6.79 16.42
CA SER A 205 18.18 -6.72 17.76
C SER A 205 18.54 -7.95 18.63
N MET A 206 18.55 -9.15 18.04
CA MET A 206 19.03 -10.37 18.71
C MET A 206 20.53 -10.27 19.08
N ASN A 207 21.36 -9.75 18.18
CA ASN A 207 22.79 -9.57 18.43
C ASN A 207 23.04 -8.53 19.53
N ASP A 208 22.29 -7.44 19.55
CA ASP A 208 22.37 -6.42 20.60
C ASP A 208 21.94 -6.97 21.97
N LYS A 209 20.90 -7.80 22.01
CA LYS A 209 20.47 -8.50 23.23
C LYS A 209 21.56 -9.45 23.74
N LEU A 210 22.17 -10.24 22.86
CA LEU A 210 23.27 -11.15 23.19
C LEU A 210 24.53 -10.39 23.65
N ALA A 211 24.82 -9.24 23.05
CA ALA A 211 25.93 -8.38 23.46
C ALA A 211 25.69 -7.77 24.86
N ARG A 212 24.47 -7.31 25.14
CA ARG A 212 24.05 -6.83 26.47
C ARG A 212 24.17 -7.93 27.52
N GLU A 213 23.63 -9.13 27.25
CA GLU A 213 23.72 -10.27 28.18
C GLU A 213 25.18 -10.71 28.44
N LYS A 214 26.05 -10.71 27.43
CA LYS A 214 27.49 -10.97 27.61
C LYS A 214 28.17 -9.90 28.46
N SER A 215 27.80 -8.63 28.29
CA SER A 215 28.34 -7.52 29.09
C SER A 215 27.91 -7.60 30.56
N GLU A 216 26.66 -8.00 30.83
CA GLU A 216 26.13 -8.19 32.18
C GLU A 216 26.76 -9.41 32.87
N ARG A 217 26.95 -10.52 32.14
CA ARG A 217 27.68 -11.68 32.67
C ARG A 217 29.12 -11.34 33.03
N LYS A 218 29.82 -10.55 32.21
CA LYS A 218 31.17 -10.04 32.53
C LYS A 218 31.18 -9.12 33.75
N LYS A 219 30.19 -8.23 33.91
CA LYS A 219 30.06 -7.38 35.11
C LYS A 219 29.80 -8.20 36.38
N LYS A 220 28.95 -9.23 36.31
CA LYS A 220 28.69 -10.15 37.44
C LYS A 220 29.91 -10.99 37.83
N THR A 221 30.70 -11.47 36.86
CA THR A 221 31.96 -12.19 37.15
C THR A 221 33.05 -11.28 37.74
N ALA A 222 33.10 -10.01 37.33
CA ALA A 222 34.03 -9.03 37.90
C ALA A 222 33.69 -8.64 39.35
N GLN A 223 32.39 -8.57 39.70
CA GLN A 223 31.95 -8.35 41.09
C GLN A 223 32.24 -9.56 41.98
N ALA A 224 32.06 -10.79 41.49
CA ALA A 224 32.37 -12.00 42.25
C ALA A 224 33.87 -12.13 42.60
N LYS A 225 34.78 -11.68 41.71
CA LYS A 225 36.23 -11.67 41.97
C LYS A 225 36.70 -10.59 42.94
N LYS A 226 35.91 -9.55 43.20
CA LYS A 226 36.21 -8.53 44.23
C LYS A 226 35.68 -8.91 45.62
N ALA A 227 34.77 -9.88 45.71
CA ALA A 227 34.13 -10.31 46.97
C ALA A 227 34.81 -11.54 47.62
N SER A 228 35.87 -12.10 47.04
CA SER A 228 36.65 -13.18 47.67
C SER A 228 37.49 -12.64 48.84
N PRO A 229 37.29 -13.10 50.09
CA PRO A 229 38.13 -12.69 51.21
C PRO A 229 39.52 -13.32 51.11
N LYS A 230 40.58 -12.53 51.32
CA LYS A 230 41.96 -13.02 51.51
C LYS A 230 41.99 -13.96 52.72
N ARG A 231 42.32 -15.24 52.51
CA ARG A 231 42.65 -16.18 53.59
C ARG A 231 43.93 -15.73 54.32
N PRO A 232 43.97 -15.69 55.66
CA PRO A 232 45.20 -15.43 56.41
C PRO A 232 46.14 -16.65 56.37
N ARG A 233 47.45 -16.38 56.29
CA ARG A 233 48.53 -17.39 56.41
C ARG A 233 48.57 -17.92 57.85
N ALA A 234 48.35 -19.22 58.03
CA ALA A 234 48.61 -19.91 59.29
C ALA A 234 50.05 -20.43 59.30
N GLY A 235 50.83 -20.02 60.31
CA GLY A 235 52.13 -20.62 60.64
C GLY A 235 51.93 -21.90 61.47
N SER A 236 52.70 -22.94 61.17
CA SER A 236 52.75 -24.17 61.97
C SER A 236 54.07 -24.23 62.73
N SER A 237 54.02 -23.92 64.03
CA SER A 237 55.06 -24.25 65.01
C SER A 237 55.09 -25.77 65.23
N GLN A 238 56.24 -26.39 65.00
CA GLN A 238 56.50 -27.78 65.31
C GLN A 238 56.53 -28.00 66.82
N ASN A 239 55.70 -28.91 67.32
CA ASN A 239 55.94 -29.60 68.59
C ASN A 239 56.79 -30.84 68.31
N LYS A 240 57.91 -31.01 69.01
CA LYS A 240 58.53 -32.33 69.21
C LYS A 240 58.64 -32.62 70.71
N PRO A 241 58.40 -33.88 71.11
CA PRO A 241 58.15 -34.27 72.49
C PRO A 241 59.44 -34.55 73.28
N ILE A 242 59.26 -34.47 74.59
CA ILE A 242 60.13 -34.88 75.69
C ILE A 242 60.35 -36.40 75.67
N ILE A 243 61.54 -36.88 76.08
CA ILE A 243 61.75 -37.91 77.13
C ILE A 243 63.26 -38.26 77.29
N MET A 244 63.66 -38.23 78.57
CA MET A 244 64.86 -38.72 79.29
C MET A 244 65.17 -40.22 79.00
N ASN A 245 66.27 -40.89 79.35
CA ASN A 245 67.57 -40.70 80.02
C ASN A 245 68.37 -42.01 79.74
N GLU A 246 69.70 -41.97 79.97
CA GLU A 246 70.63 -43.04 80.49
C GLU A 246 70.30 -44.52 80.18
N ASP A 247 71.17 -45.36 79.61
CA ASP A 247 72.63 -45.52 79.73
C ASP A 247 73.33 -45.79 78.37
#